data_AF-H8H0S2-F1
#
_entry.id   AF-H8H0S2-F1
#
_cell.length_a   1.000
_cell.length_b   1.000
_cell.length_c   1.000
_cell.angle_alpha   90.00
_cell.angle_beta   90.00
_cell.angle_gamma   90.00
#
_symmetry.space_group_name_H-M   'P 1'
#
loop_
_entity.id
_entity.type
_entity.pdbx_description
1 polymer ?
#
loop_
_entity_poly.entity_id
_entity_poly.type
_entity_poly.pdbx_seq_one_letter_code
_entity_poly.pdbx_strand_id
1 'polypeptide(L)'
;MPRPLAFVWKVSGNPAHAAPGDRYALILAARLGATRLLLREPLRFREQTLRHHPESGWVEFRAAPLDAGRTRLEIETCTRSSAWMDRLGYLLGVSYAQRRTWELFLHNVADASGGRVLTTGHGTAERPYRPDRS
;
A
#
# COMPACT_ATOMS: atom_id res chain seq x y z
N MET A 1 -9.52 19.01 11.42
CA MET A 1 -9.16 18.50 10.08
C MET A 1 -8.25 17.29 10.27
N PRO A 2 -8.58 16.09 9.75
CA PRO A 2 -7.60 15.01 9.76
C PRO A 2 -6.42 15.42 8.87
N ARG A 3 -5.21 15.40 9.44
CA ARG A 3 -3.98 15.65 8.66
C ARG A 3 -3.73 14.45 7.74
N PRO A 4 -3.32 14.66 6.48
CA PRO A 4 -2.91 13.55 5.63
C PRO A 4 -1.75 12.81 6.29
N LEU A 5 -1.98 11.53 6.60
CA LEU A 5 -1.02 10.63 7.24
C LEU A 5 -0.06 9.99 6.23
N ALA A 6 -0.28 10.25 4.93
CA ALA A 6 0.57 9.80 3.85
C ALA A 6 0.79 10.89 2.79
N PHE A 7 2.05 11.06 2.38
CA PHE A 7 2.44 11.90 1.26
C PHE A 7 3.23 11.05 0.29
N VAL A 8 2.88 11.10 -1.01
CA VAL A 8 3.62 10.42 -2.06
C VAL A 8 3.99 11.44 -3.12
N TRP A 9 5.26 11.47 -3.51
CA TRP A 9 5.72 12.25 -4.64
C TRP A 9 6.67 11.45 -5.50
N LYS A 10 6.64 11.74 -6.80
CA LYS A 10 7.47 11.05 -7.78
C LYS A 10 8.90 11.61 -7.73
N VAL A 11 9.87 10.71 -7.65
CA VAL A 11 11.30 11.04 -7.54
C VAL A 11 12.01 10.82 -8.87
N SER A 12 11.57 9.85 -9.68
CA SER A 12 12.14 9.61 -11.01
C SER A 12 11.06 9.18 -12.02
N GLY A 13 11.26 9.55 -13.28
CA GLY A 13 10.36 9.25 -14.39
C GLY A 13 9.53 10.46 -14.84
N ASN A 14 8.59 10.24 -15.77
CA ASN A 14 7.74 11.31 -16.32
C ASN A 14 6.69 11.77 -15.27
N PRO A 15 6.63 13.04 -14.85
CA PRO A 15 5.67 13.52 -13.86
C PRO A 15 4.20 13.27 -14.22
N ALA A 16 3.87 13.28 -15.50
CA ALA A 16 2.50 13.12 -16.00
C ALA A 16 2.06 11.65 -16.14
N HIS A 17 2.98 10.69 -16.03
CA HIS A 17 2.67 9.30 -16.35
C HIS A 17 3.41 8.31 -15.44
N ALA A 18 2.69 7.43 -14.75
CA ALA A 18 3.26 6.36 -13.94
C ALA A 18 3.62 5.14 -14.80
N ALA A 19 4.87 4.71 -14.79
CA ALA A 19 5.38 3.56 -15.54
C ALA A 19 6.20 2.62 -14.64
N PRO A 20 6.18 1.30 -14.90
CA PRO A 20 7.06 0.37 -14.20
C PRO A 20 8.51 0.84 -14.23
N GLY A 21 9.18 0.77 -13.07
CA GLY A 21 10.53 1.29 -12.86
C GLY A 21 10.59 2.67 -12.21
N ASP A 22 9.51 3.45 -12.27
CA ASP A 22 9.43 4.76 -11.62
C ASP A 22 9.58 4.65 -10.11
N ARG A 23 10.20 5.66 -9.50
CA ARG A 23 10.46 5.72 -8.06
C ARG A 23 9.65 6.83 -7.43
N TYR A 24 9.14 6.54 -6.25
CA TYR A 24 8.32 7.44 -5.46
C TYR A 24 8.91 7.52 -4.06
N ALA A 25 8.85 8.71 -3.46
CA ALA A 25 9.09 8.89 -2.04
C ALA A 25 7.73 8.96 -1.36
N LEU A 26 7.65 8.29 -0.22
CA LEU A 26 6.45 8.02 0.53
C LEU A 26 6.75 8.40 1.97
N ILE A 27 5.95 9.26 2.58
CA ILE A 27 5.89 9.37 4.04
C ILE A 27 4.67 8.60 4.48
N LEU A 28 4.83 7.57 5.31
CA LEU A 28 3.73 6.80 5.90
C LEU A 28 3.89 6.82 7.42
N ALA A 29 2.88 7.29 8.15
CA ALA A 29 2.91 7.32 9.62
C ALA A 29 4.21 7.97 10.17
N ALA A 30 4.60 9.11 9.58
CA ALA A 30 5.83 9.87 9.89
C ALA A 30 7.16 9.17 9.56
N ARG A 31 7.16 8.06 8.81
CA ARG A 31 8.39 7.45 8.28
C ARG A 31 8.54 7.68 6.79
N LEU A 32 9.71 8.20 6.41
CA LEU A 32 10.10 8.33 5.02
C LEU A 32 10.52 6.94 4.48
N GLY A 33 9.95 6.57 3.35
CA GLY A 33 10.28 5.40 2.56
C GLY A 33 10.42 5.78 1.09
N ALA A 34 11.05 4.90 0.32
CA ALA A 34 11.08 5.00 -1.13
C ALA A 34 10.43 3.75 -1.69
N THR A 35 9.53 3.91 -2.67
CA THR A 35 8.91 2.80 -3.39
C THR A 35 9.30 2.85 -4.86
N ARG A 36 9.21 1.70 -5.53
CA ARG A 36 9.33 1.57 -6.97
C ARG A 36 8.06 0.94 -7.52
N LEU A 37 7.52 1.49 -8.59
CA LEU A 37 6.42 0.86 -9.31
C LEU A 37 6.94 -0.39 -10.03
N LEU A 38 6.44 -1.57 -9.67
CA LEU A 38 6.80 -2.83 -10.31
C LEU A 38 5.89 -3.17 -11.47
N LEU A 39 4.60 -2.90 -11.30
CA LEU A 39 3.56 -3.28 -12.25
C LEU A 39 2.52 -2.16 -12.30
N ARG A 40 2.03 -1.89 -13.50
CA ARG A 40 0.84 -1.06 -13.72
C ARG A 40 -0.02 -1.69 -14.80
N GLU A 41 -1.27 -1.91 -14.44
CA GLU A 41 -2.34 -2.40 -15.31
C GLU A 41 -3.58 -1.53 -15.08
N PRO A 42 -4.63 -1.64 -15.92
CA PRO A 42 -5.79 -0.76 -15.84
C PRO A 42 -6.46 -0.74 -14.47
N LEU A 43 -6.50 -1.87 -13.76
CA LEU A 43 -7.19 -2.03 -12.48
C LEU A 43 -6.29 -2.54 -11.34
N ARG A 44 -4.98 -2.63 -11.57
CA ARG A 44 -4.03 -3.00 -10.51
C ARG A 44 -2.69 -2.32 -10.70
N PHE A 45 -2.05 -1.96 -9.59
CA PHE A 45 -0.65 -1.56 -9.61
C PHE A 45 0.06 -2.02 -8.35
N ARG A 46 1.34 -2.31 -8.48
CA ARG A 46 2.17 -2.81 -7.38
C ARG A 46 3.37 -1.94 -7.17
N GLU A 47 3.58 -1.55 -5.93
CA GLU A 47 4.78 -0.85 -5.49
C GLU A 47 5.62 -1.74 -4.60
N GLN A 48 6.94 -1.66 -4.75
CA GLN A 48 7.90 -2.33 -3.89
C GLN A 48 8.63 -1.31 -3.04
N THR A 49 8.65 -1.52 -1.73
CA THR A 49 9.43 -0.69 -0.82
C THR A 49 10.91 -0.98 -1.01
N LEU A 50 11.68 0.06 -1.34
CA LEU A 50 13.12 0.00 -1.55
C LEU A 50 13.86 -0.09 -0.21
N ARG A 51 15.08 -0.65 -0.28
CA ARG A 51 15.87 -1.22 0.81
C ARG A 51 16.42 -0.20 1.82
N HIS A 52 15.55 0.55 2.51
CA HIS A 52 15.85 1.34 3.72
C HIS A 52 14.63 1.49 4.66
N HIS A 53 13.51 0.84 4.35
CA HIS A 53 12.37 0.74 5.26
C HIS A 53 12.48 -0.55 6.08
N PRO A 54 12.22 -0.54 7.41
CA PRO A 54 12.25 -1.74 8.27
C PRO A 54 11.29 -2.85 7.83
N GLU A 55 10.36 -2.53 6.92
CA GLU A 55 9.50 -3.46 6.22
C GLU A 55 9.88 -3.47 4.74
N SER A 56 10.76 -4.41 4.35
CA SER A 56 11.04 -4.67 2.94
C SER A 56 9.91 -5.55 2.39
N GLY A 57 9.28 -5.13 1.30
CA GLY A 57 8.04 -5.78 0.88
C GLY A 57 7.43 -5.15 -0.37
N TRP A 58 6.15 -5.44 -0.58
CA TRP A 58 5.37 -4.81 -1.63
C TRP A 58 3.97 -4.47 -1.12
N VAL A 59 3.36 -3.48 -1.76
CA VAL A 59 1.94 -3.15 -1.62
C VAL A 59 1.32 -3.20 -3.01
N GLU A 60 0.18 -3.87 -3.12
CA GLU A 60 -0.60 -3.94 -4.35
C GLU A 60 -1.98 -3.35 -4.12
N PHE A 61 -2.36 -2.47 -5.03
CA PHE A 61 -3.67 -1.85 -5.09
C PHE A 61 -4.44 -2.50 -6.22
N ARG A 62 -5.67 -2.91 -5.95
CA ARG A 62 -6.56 -3.51 -6.94
C ARG A 62 -7.94 -2.87 -6.87
N ALA A 63 -8.57 -2.74 -8.03
CA ALA A 63 -9.98 -2.45 -8.17
C ALA A 63 -10.63 -3.62 -8.93
N ALA A 64 -11.56 -4.33 -8.30
CA ALA A 64 -12.29 -5.42 -8.94
C ALA A 64 -13.76 -5.00 -9.12
N PRO A 65 -14.29 -4.93 -10.35
CA PRO A 65 -15.72 -4.74 -10.54
C PRO A 65 -16.47 -5.93 -9.93
N LEU A 66 -17.55 -5.64 -9.19
CA LEU A 66 -18.44 -6.65 -8.64
C LEU A 66 -19.68 -6.76 -9.53
N ASP A 67 -20.72 -5.98 -9.23
CA ASP A 67 -21.98 -5.89 -10.00
C ASP A 67 -22.64 -4.53 -9.79
N ALA A 68 -23.56 -4.13 -10.69
CA ALA A 68 -24.47 -2.98 -10.49
C ALA A 68 -23.77 -1.67 -10.09
N GLY A 69 -22.66 -1.35 -10.77
CA GLY A 69 -21.89 -0.13 -10.49
C GLY A 69 -21.08 -0.20 -9.18
N ARG A 70 -20.93 -1.38 -8.58
CA ARG A 70 -20.09 -1.59 -7.38
C ARG A 70 -18.71 -2.07 -7.78
N THR A 71 -17.71 -1.52 -7.10
CA THR A 71 -16.30 -1.89 -7.25
C THR A 71 -15.73 -2.22 -5.88
N ARG A 72 -14.99 -3.32 -5.79
CA ARG A 72 -14.19 -3.67 -4.62
C ARG A 72 -12.81 -3.05 -4.77
N LEU A 73 -12.47 -2.14 -3.87
CA LEU A 73 -11.11 -1.62 -3.75
C LEU A 73 -10.36 -2.45 -2.72
N GLU A 74 -9.15 -2.90 -3.06
CA GLU A 74 -8.32 -3.73 -2.20
C GLU A 74 -6.89 -3.21 -2.13
N ILE A 75 -6.31 -3.31 -0.94
CA ILE A 75 -4.90 -3.06 -0.69
C ILE A 75 -4.35 -4.33 -0.05
N GLU A 76 -3.41 -4.97 -0.72
CA GLU A 76 -2.68 -6.12 -0.20
C GLU A 76 -1.25 -5.68 0.12
N THR A 77 -0.83 -5.84 1.37
CA THR A 77 0.52 -5.53 1.81
C THR A 77 1.24 -6.81 2.19
N CYS A 78 2.45 -6.98 1.67
CA CYS A 78 3.33 -8.08 2.04
C CYS A 78 4.61 -7.47 2.61
N THR A 79 4.79 -7.59 3.92
CA THR A 79 5.96 -7.08 4.63
C THR A 79 6.85 -8.23 5.07
N ARG A 80 8.14 -8.16 4.74
CA ARG A 80 9.16 -9.03 5.34
C ARG A 80 9.83 -8.27 6.48
N SER A 81 9.61 -8.75 7.70
CA SER A 81 10.37 -8.27 8.85
C SER A 81 11.73 -9.00 8.88
N SER A 82 12.83 -8.25 8.89
CA SER A 82 14.19 -8.80 8.97
C SER A 82 14.66 -9.08 10.40
N ALA A 83 13.98 -8.56 11.43
CA ALA A 83 14.36 -8.74 12.83
C ALA A 83 13.14 -8.92 13.75
N TRP A 84 13.28 -9.77 14.77
CA TRP A 84 12.19 -10.14 15.69
C TRP A 84 11.65 -8.95 16.53
N MET A 85 12.48 -7.93 16.80
CA MET A 85 12.06 -6.71 17.51
C MET A 85 11.26 -5.76 16.61
N ASP A 86 11.60 -5.68 15.31
CA ASP A 86 10.80 -4.93 14.32
C ASP A 86 9.43 -5.56 14.12
N ARG A 87 9.34 -6.90 14.22
CA ARG A 87 8.07 -7.64 14.21
C ARG A 87 7.17 -7.29 15.40
N LEU A 88 7.74 -7.14 16.60
CA LEU A 88 6.96 -6.77 17.80
C LEU A 88 6.45 -5.33 17.72
N GLY A 89 7.29 -4.38 17.28
CA GLY A 89 6.87 -2.99 17.05
C GLY A 89 5.82 -2.86 15.93
N TYR A 90 5.92 -3.71 14.91
CA TYR A 90 4.92 -3.80 13.85
C TYR A 90 3.55 -4.24 14.37
N LEU A 91 3.53 -5.33 15.15
CA LEU A 91 2.31 -5.90 15.72
C LEU A 91 1.65 -5.00 16.77
N LEU A 92 2.43 -4.27 17.57
CA LEU A 92 1.92 -3.52 18.72
C LEU A 92 1.44 -2.08 18.42
N GLY A 93 1.65 -1.54 17.21
CA GLY A 93 1.09 -0.21 16.88
C GLY A 93 1.26 0.29 15.45
N VAL A 94 2.32 -0.10 14.75
CA VAL A 94 2.55 0.34 13.36
C VAL A 94 1.52 -0.27 12.41
N SER A 95 1.15 -1.54 12.60
CA SER A 95 0.10 -2.22 11.82
C SER A 95 -1.26 -1.51 11.95
N TYR A 96 -1.62 -1.04 13.14
CA TYR A 96 -2.85 -0.26 13.35
C TYR A 96 -2.80 1.10 12.63
N ALA A 97 -1.69 1.83 12.73
CA ALA A 97 -1.51 3.11 12.05
C ALA A 97 -1.49 2.97 10.53
N GLN A 98 -0.81 1.95 10.00
CA GLN A 98 -0.84 1.61 8.58
C GLN A 98 -2.25 1.26 8.13
N ARG A 99 -2.94 0.39 8.86
CA ARG A 99 -4.32 0.03 8.58
C ARG A 99 -5.23 1.25 8.50
N ARG A 100 -5.17 2.15 9.49
CA ARG A 100 -5.97 3.39 9.47
C ARG A 100 -5.63 4.28 8.29
N THR A 101 -4.36 4.35 7.91
CA THR A 101 -3.94 5.11 6.73
C THR A 101 -4.49 4.50 5.44
N TRP A 102 -4.49 3.18 5.32
CA TRP A 102 -5.05 2.47 4.18
C TRP A 102 -6.57 2.56 4.10
N GLU A 103 -7.27 2.45 5.23
CA GLU A 103 -8.71 2.70 5.31
C GLU A 103 -9.02 4.12 4.81
N LEU A 104 -8.32 5.14 5.32
CA LEU A 104 -8.51 6.53 4.89
C LEU A 104 -8.20 6.73 3.40
N PHE A 105 -7.15 6.09 2.89
CA PHE A 105 -6.82 6.12 1.47
C PHE A 105 -7.96 5.55 0.62
N LEU A 106 -8.51 4.39 1.00
CA LEU A 106 -9.62 3.77 0.27
C LEU A 106 -10.89 4.64 0.29
N HIS A 107 -11.17 5.30 1.42
CA HIS A 107 -12.24 6.29 1.50
C HIS A 107 -12.02 7.46 0.55
N ASN A 108 -10.82 8.06 0.54
CA ASN A 108 -10.50 9.16 -0.35
C ASN A 108 -10.59 8.76 -1.84
N VAL A 109 -10.19 7.54 -2.20
CA VAL A 109 -10.32 7.02 -3.57
C VAL A 109 -11.79 6.85 -3.96
N ALA A 110 -12.63 6.33 -3.05
CA ALA A 110 -14.07 6.23 -3.29
C ALA A 110 -14.70 7.60 -3.50
N ASP A 111 -14.39 8.57 -2.63
CA ASP A 111 -14.92 9.93 -2.70
C ASP A 111 -14.46 10.66 -3.96
N ALA A 112 -13.17 10.56 -4.31
CA ALA A 112 -12.61 11.16 -5.53
C ALA A 112 -13.20 10.56 -6.82
N SER A 113 -13.71 9.34 -6.75
CA SER A 113 -14.39 8.66 -7.86
C SER A 113 -15.90 8.99 -7.92
N GLY A 114 -16.41 9.84 -7.03
CA GLY A 114 -17.85 10.14 -6.89
C GLY A 114 -18.66 8.99 -6.26
N GLY A 115 -17.97 8.01 -5.68
CA GLY A 115 -18.57 6.86 -5.01
C GLY A 115 -18.75 7.07 -3.51
N ARG A 116 -19.16 6.01 -2.82
CA ARG A 116 -19.18 5.93 -1.36
C ARG A 116 -18.80 4.53 -0.91
N VAL A 117 -18.15 4.43 0.25
CA VAL A 117 -17.84 3.14 0.86
C VAL A 117 -19.11 2.53 1.45
N LEU A 118 -19.52 1.36 0.96
CA LEU A 118 -20.70 0.63 1.45
C LEU A 118 -20.36 -0.35 2.57
N THR A 119 -19.18 -0.96 2.51
CA THR A 119 -18.73 -1.98 3.46
C THR A 119 -17.21 -1.94 3.52
N THR A 120 -16.66 -2.18 4.70
CA THR A 120 -15.22 -2.29 4.92
C THR A 120 -14.89 -3.66 5.49
N GLY A 121 -13.67 -4.12 5.23
CA GLY A 121 -13.14 -5.38 5.75
C GLY A 121 -11.63 -5.33 5.75
N HIS A 122 -11.02 -6.10 6.65
CA HIS A 122 -9.58 -6.27 6.70
C HIS A 122 -9.28 -7.70 7.13
N GLY A 123 -8.19 -8.25 6.62
CA GLY A 123 -7.67 -9.54 7.02
C GLY A 123 -6.16 -9.45 7.13
N THR A 124 -5.59 -10.14 8.12
CA THR A 124 -4.15 -10.29 8.26
C THR A 124 -3.86 -11.78 8.32
N ALA A 125 -2.94 -12.23 7.48
CA ALA A 125 -2.51 -13.62 7.45
C ALA A 125 -0.99 -13.63 7.56
N GLU A 126 -0.47 -14.40 8.53
CA GLU A 126 0.95 -14.67 8.63
C GLU A 126 1.27 -15.99 7.91
N ARG A 127 2.28 -15.98 7.05
CA ARG A 127 2.76 -17.18 6.37
C ARG A 127 4.25 -17.36 6.63
N PRO A 128 4.72 -18.60 6.86
CA PRO A 128 6.16 -18.85 6.94
C PRO A 128 6.81 -18.47 5.60
N TYR A 129 7.95 -17.79 5.67
CA TYR A 129 8.72 -17.46 4.49
C TYR A 129 9.18 -18.75 3.80
N ARG A 130 8.61 -19.05 2.62
CA ARG A 130 9.14 -20.07 1.70
C ARG A 130 9.86 -19.34 0.57
N PRO A 131 11.19 -19.41 0.48
CA PRO A 131 11.88 -18.96 -0.72
C PRO A 131 11.37 -19.81 -1.88
N ASP A 132 11.03 -19.16 -2.98
CA ASP A 132 10.66 -19.85 -4.22
C ASP A 132 11.83 -20.77 -4.61
N ARG A 133 11.58 -22.07 -4.73
CA ARG A 133 12.58 -22.98 -5.30
C ARG A 133 12.48 -22.78 -6.80
N SER A 134 13.41 -21.97 -7.32
CA SER A 134 13.71 -21.83 -8.75
C SER A 134 13.75 -23.17 -9.47
#